data_AF-A0AAT9HGD5-F1
#
_entry.id   AF-A0AAT9HGD5-F1
#
_cell.length_a   1.000
_cell.length_b   1.000
_cell.length_c   1.000
_cell.angle_alpha   90.00
_cell.angle_beta   90.00
_cell.angle_gamma   90.00
#
_symmetry.space_group_name_H-M   'P 1'
#
loop_
_entity.id
_entity.type
_entity.pdbx_description
1 polymer ?
#
loop_
_entity_poly.entity_id
_entity_poly.type
_entity_poly.pdbx_seq_one_letter_code
_entity_poly.pdbx_strand_id
1 'polypeptide(L)'
;MEIKLLGTLTANFENDAWTPSAAKHRQVLALLALRARRTVPVWELVDELWGDQPPRSAQATLQTYMMQLRRGIAAVCGKGGMVRAKEILATAHGGYVLDASPDQVDALTHESLVSAGLAMARKRDHRLTSELLNQALGLWRGDVLFDVPLGPVLRVEVLRLQESRLSAFEICVAADLALGRGIEVLARLTELTARYPLHERFHLQLMLSQYQAGRMWQALETYRRLHTRLVTELGLEPSEAVREAHQRMLRGDAPVPAAVVGDWDWGMRAEFGHEPLHSSGPA
;
A
#
# COMPACT_ATOMS: atom_id res chain seq x y z
N MET A 1 8.62 -20.71 3.23
CA MET A 1 8.03 -20.25 1.95
C MET A 1 8.08 -18.73 1.97
N GLU A 2 8.37 -18.10 0.85
CA GLU A 2 8.42 -16.64 0.72
C GLU A 2 7.83 -16.26 -0.63
N ILE A 3 6.79 -15.43 -0.65
CA ILE A 3 6.11 -14.95 -1.84
C ILE A 3 6.19 -13.44 -1.87
N LYS A 4 6.51 -12.93 -3.05
CA LYS A 4 6.98 -11.58 -3.25
C LYS A 4 6.17 -10.97 -4.40
N LEU A 5 5.27 -10.04 -4.08
CA LEU A 5 4.26 -9.44 -4.95
C LEU A 5 4.47 -7.93 -5.17
N LEU A 6 5.21 -7.26 -4.27
CA LEU A 6 5.49 -5.82 -4.35
C LEU A 6 6.62 -5.52 -5.34
N GLY A 7 6.42 -5.94 -6.59
CA GLY A 7 7.39 -5.95 -7.68
C GLY A 7 7.05 -7.08 -8.65
N THR A 8 8.07 -7.66 -9.28
CA THR A 8 7.91 -8.92 -10.03
C THR A 8 7.50 -10.06 -9.10
N LEU A 9 6.52 -10.87 -9.51
CA LEU A 9 6.09 -12.03 -8.75
C LEU A 9 7.24 -13.03 -8.62
N THR A 10 7.65 -13.31 -7.39
CA THR A 10 8.59 -14.41 -7.08
C THR A 10 8.05 -15.26 -5.95
N ALA A 11 8.26 -16.57 -6.02
CA ALA A 11 7.95 -17.50 -4.93
C ALA A 11 9.13 -18.44 -4.66
N ASN A 12 9.46 -18.62 -3.38
CA ASN A 12 10.54 -19.47 -2.90
C ASN A 12 9.98 -20.48 -1.89
N PHE A 13 10.33 -21.75 -2.05
CA PHE A 13 9.87 -22.84 -1.19
C PHE A 13 11.08 -23.59 -0.64
N GLU A 14 11.21 -23.65 0.69
CA GLU A 14 12.24 -24.46 1.39
C GLU A 14 13.69 -24.29 0.89
N ASN A 15 14.02 -23.08 0.40
CA ASN A 15 15.30 -22.62 -0.17
C ASN A 15 15.46 -22.73 -1.69
N ASP A 16 14.52 -23.33 -2.41
CA ASP A 16 14.51 -23.35 -3.87
C ASP A 16 13.54 -22.32 -4.45
N ALA A 17 14.04 -21.55 -5.42
CA ALA A 17 13.25 -20.57 -6.13
C ALA A 17 12.36 -21.27 -7.16
N TRP A 18 11.04 -21.17 -6.99
CA TRP A 18 10.07 -21.63 -7.97
C TRP A 18 8.98 -20.61 -8.17
N THR A 19 8.99 -20.00 -9.35
CA THR A 19 7.94 -19.09 -9.78
C THR A 19 7.29 -19.68 -11.05
N PRO A 20 5.96 -19.75 -11.12
CA PRO A 20 5.30 -20.21 -12.34
C PRO A 20 5.69 -19.34 -13.53
N SER A 21 6.03 -19.95 -14.67
CA SER A 21 6.36 -19.21 -15.90
C SER A 21 5.13 -18.77 -16.67
N ALA A 22 4.10 -19.61 -16.73
CA ALA A 22 2.89 -19.33 -17.50
C ALA A 22 2.01 -18.27 -16.82
N ALA A 23 1.63 -17.26 -17.59
CA ALA A 23 0.94 -16.05 -17.13
C ALA A 23 -0.31 -16.31 -16.27
N LYS A 24 -1.17 -17.26 -16.67
CA LYS A 24 -2.37 -17.64 -15.90
C LYS A 24 -2.06 -18.31 -14.56
N HIS A 25 -0.98 -19.09 -14.47
CA HIS A 25 -0.55 -19.68 -13.19
C HIS A 25 -0.02 -18.60 -12.23
N ARG A 26 0.69 -17.61 -12.76
CA ARG A 26 1.16 -16.45 -12.00
C ARG A 26 -0.01 -15.64 -11.45
N GLN A 27 -1.01 -15.40 -12.28
CA GLN A 27 -2.24 -14.70 -11.93
C GLN A 27 -3.00 -15.41 -10.79
N VAL A 28 -3.20 -16.73 -10.91
CA VAL A 28 -3.79 -17.54 -9.82
C VAL A 28 -2.98 -17.47 -8.53
N LEU A 29 -1.66 -17.67 -8.61
CA LEU A 29 -0.80 -17.66 -7.43
C LEU A 29 -0.80 -16.29 -6.73
N ALA A 30 -0.78 -15.20 -7.50
CA ALA A 30 -0.84 -13.84 -6.98
C ALA A 30 -2.13 -13.58 -6.20
N LEU A 31 -3.29 -13.93 -6.77
CA LEU A 31 -4.58 -13.73 -6.11
C LEU A 31 -4.67 -14.56 -4.82
N LEU A 32 -4.26 -15.82 -4.86
CA LEU A 32 -4.24 -16.68 -3.67
C LEU A 32 -3.27 -16.18 -2.60
N ALA A 33 -2.12 -15.61 -2.98
CA ALA A 33 -1.14 -15.07 -2.05
C ALA A 33 -1.64 -13.78 -1.36
N LEU A 34 -2.32 -12.89 -2.08
CA LEU A 34 -2.99 -11.71 -1.48
C LEU A 34 -4.13 -12.09 -0.54
N ARG A 35 -4.66 -13.30 -0.69
CA ARG A 35 -5.71 -13.90 0.15
C ARG A 35 -5.17 -15.08 0.97
N ALA A 36 -3.90 -15.05 1.38
CA ALA A 36 -3.30 -16.15 2.13
C ALA A 36 -4.16 -16.53 3.35
N ARG A 37 -4.33 -17.84 3.56
CA ARG A 37 -5.20 -18.46 4.58
C ARG A 37 -6.69 -18.09 4.50
N ARG A 38 -7.13 -17.47 3.41
CA ARG A 38 -8.54 -17.25 3.10
C ARG A 38 -8.93 -18.10 1.90
N THR A 39 -10.17 -18.60 1.90
CA THR A 39 -10.69 -19.35 0.75
C THR A 39 -11.02 -18.38 -0.35
N VAL A 40 -10.37 -18.54 -1.50
CA VAL A 40 -10.76 -17.86 -2.73
C VAL A 40 -11.71 -18.79 -3.48
N PRO A 41 -12.98 -18.40 -3.68
CA PRO A 41 -13.97 -19.24 -4.32
C PRO A 41 -13.65 -19.40 -5.82
N VAL A 42 -14.11 -20.51 -6.40
CA VAL A 42 -13.87 -20.82 -7.82
C VAL A 42 -14.37 -19.71 -8.75
N TRP A 43 -15.51 -19.09 -8.46
CA TRP A 43 -16.09 -18.04 -9.29
C TRP A 43 -15.20 -16.79 -9.36
N GLU A 44 -14.54 -16.41 -8.26
CA GLU A 44 -13.65 -15.25 -8.19
C GLU A 44 -12.34 -15.53 -8.95
N LEU A 45 -11.81 -16.76 -8.87
CA LEU A 45 -10.69 -17.19 -9.70
C LEU A 45 -11.04 -17.22 -11.19
N VAL A 46 -12.27 -17.62 -11.53
CA VAL A 46 -12.75 -17.61 -12.91
C VAL A 46 -12.89 -16.18 -13.43
N ASP A 47 -13.50 -15.30 -12.64
CA ASP A 47 -13.64 -13.87 -12.97
C ASP A 47 -12.26 -13.20 -13.15
N GLU A 48 -11.32 -13.46 -12.25
CA GLU A 48 -9.95 -12.95 -12.39
C GLU A 48 -9.27 -13.44 -13.69
N LEU A 49 -9.44 -14.72 -14.04
CA LEU A 49 -8.76 -15.29 -15.20
C LEU A 49 -9.44 -14.96 -16.53
N TRP A 50 -10.76 -14.80 -16.59
CA TRP A 50 -11.48 -14.67 -17.86
C TRP A 50 -12.45 -13.49 -17.93
N GLY A 51 -12.69 -12.78 -16.83
CA GLY A 51 -13.67 -11.72 -16.71
C GLY A 51 -15.04 -12.17 -17.20
N ASP A 52 -15.68 -11.33 -18.00
CA ASP A 52 -17.04 -11.56 -18.54
C ASP A 52 -17.12 -12.66 -19.61
N GLN A 53 -15.99 -13.24 -20.05
CA GLN A 53 -15.95 -14.24 -21.13
C GLN A 53 -15.32 -15.58 -20.71
N PRO A 54 -15.84 -16.24 -19.65
CA PRO A 54 -15.32 -17.53 -19.24
C PRO A 54 -15.66 -18.62 -20.28
N PRO A 55 -14.70 -19.48 -20.66
CA PRO A 55 -15.01 -20.64 -21.50
C PRO A 55 -15.92 -21.61 -20.74
N ARG A 56 -16.69 -22.43 -21.47
CA ARG A 56 -17.52 -23.50 -20.86
C ARG A 56 -16.70 -24.46 -19.99
N SER A 57 -15.42 -24.62 -20.30
CA SER A 57 -14.47 -25.47 -19.57
C SER A 57 -13.73 -24.75 -18.43
N ALA A 58 -14.08 -23.51 -18.07
CA ALA A 58 -13.32 -22.68 -17.13
C ALA A 58 -12.96 -23.40 -15.83
N GLN A 59 -13.91 -24.11 -15.22
CA GLN A 59 -13.67 -24.87 -13.99
C GLN A 59 -12.66 -26.01 -14.18
N ALA A 60 -12.79 -26.79 -15.26
CA ALA A 60 -11.87 -27.89 -15.57
C ALA A 60 -10.46 -27.35 -15.88
N THR A 61 -10.38 -26.24 -16.60
CA THR A 61 -9.12 -25.54 -16.88
C THR A 61 -8.47 -25.00 -15.60
N LEU A 62 -9.25 -24.43 -14.68
CA LEU A 62 -8.77 -23.97 -13.38
C LEU A 62 -8.22 -25.13 -12.54
N GLN A 63 -8.92 -26.26 -12.48
CA GLN A 63 -8.43 -27.46 -11.80
C GLN A 63 -7.09 -27.94 -12.38
N THR A 64 -6.93 -27.84 -13.71
CA THR A 64 -5.65 -28.13 -14.39
C THR A 64 -4.56 -27.17 -13.95
N TYR A 65 -4.84 -25.87 -13.87
CA TYR A 65 -3.87 -24.89 -13.36
C TYR A 65 -3.47 -25.17 -11.90
N MET A 66 -4.42 -25.53 -11.04
CA MET A 66 -4.15 -25.90 -9.64
C MET A 66 -3.30 -27.17 -9.54
N MET A 67 -3.54 -28.16 -10.40
CA MET A 67 -2.71 -29.37 -10.48
C MET A 67 -1.27 -29.01 -10.88
N GLN A 68 -1.08 -28.16 -11.88
CA GLN A 68 0.26 -27.77 -12.35
C GLN A 68 1.00 -26.92 -11.32
N LEU A 69 0.30 -26.00 -10.64
CA LEU A 69 0.86 -25.27 -9.50
C LEU A 69 1.33 -26.22 -8.41
N ARG A 70 0.49 -27.18 -7.99
CA ARG A 70 0.87 -28.20 -7.01
C ARG A 70 2.07 -29.03 -7.46
N ARG A 71 2.16 -29.39 -8.73
CA ARG A 71 3.32 -30.12 -9.28
C ARG A 71 4.60 -29.31 -9.20
N GLY A 72 4.54 -28.01 -9.53
CA GLY A 72 5.68 -27.13 -9.41
C GLY A 72 6.15 -26.95 -7.96
N ILE A 73 5.22 -26.74 -7.02
CA ILE A 73 5.53 -26.72 -5.57
C ILE A 73 6.11 -28.07 -5.13
N ALA A 74 5.51 -29.18 -5.56
CA ALA A 74 5.97 -30.51 -5.19
C ALA A 74 7.41 -30.80 -5.66
N ALA A 75 7.80 -30.27 -6.82
CA ALA A 75 9.14 -30.44 -7.37
C ALA A 75 10.23 -29.81 -6.49
N VAL A 76 9.93 -28.67 -5.84
CA VAL A 76 10.85 -27.98 -4.94
C VAL A 76 10.79 -28.44 -3.48
N CYS A 77 9.70 -29.10 -3.06
CA CYS A 77 9.59 -29.67 -1.70
C CYS A 77 10.26 -31.06 -1.55
N GLY A 78 10.80 -31.65 -2.62
CA GLY A 78 11.50 -32.94 -2.55
C GLY A 78 10.62 -34.15 -2.21
N LYS A 79 11.13 -35.11 -1.41
CA LYS A 79 10.42 -36.36 -1.09
C LYS A 79 9.14 -36.08 -0.30
N GLY A 80 8.01 -36.62 -0.77
CA GLY A 80 6.69 -36.29 -0.21
C GLY A 80 6.13 -34.94 -0.65
N GLY A 81 6.81 -34.25 -1.59
CA GLY A 81 6.46 -32.90 -2.02
C GLY A 81 5.03 -32.74 -2.51
N MET A 82 4.40 -33.77 -3.08
CA MET A 82 3.00 -33.69 -3.52
C MET A 82 2.00 -33.66 -2.35
N VAL A 83 2.31 -34.28 -1.21
CA VAL A 83 1.49 -34.18 0.00
C VAL A 83 1.60 -32.75 0.53
N ARG A 84 2.83 -32.26 0.67
CA ARG A 84 3.11 -30.89 1.12
C ARG A 84 2.53 -29.83 0.21
N ALA A 85 2.58 -30.02 -1.11
CA ALA A 85 1.97 -29.10 -2.08
C ALA A 85 0.44 -29.03 -1.97
N LYS A 86 -0.22 -30.11 -1.54
CA LYS A 86 -1.67 -30.11 -1.26
C LYS A 86 -2.01 -29.45 0.07
N GLU A 87 -1.10 -29.48 1.04
CA GLU A 87 -1.24 -28.74 2.30
C GLU A 87 -1.05 -27.23 2.05
N ILE A 88 0.00 -26.86 1.32
CA ILE A 88 0.28 -25.46 0.94
C ILE A 88 -0.81 -24.90 0.03
N LEU A 89 -1.22 -25.62 -1.01
CA LEU A 89 -2.31 -25.23 -1.90
C LEU A 89 -3.48 -26.19 -1.73
N ALA A 90 -4.28 -25.94 -0.69
CA ALA A 90 -5.40 -26.77 -0.30
C ALA A 90 -6.64 -26.52 -1.16
N THR A 91 -7.42 -27.58 -1.39
CA THR A 91 -8.79 -27.45 -1.88
C THR A 91 -9.71 -27.26 -0.67
N ALA A 92 -10.47 -26.17 -0.63
CA ALA A 92 -11.48 -25.91 0.38
C ALA A 92 -12.89 -26.07 -0.23
N HIS A 93 -13.93 -25.99 0.60
CA HIS A 93 -15.31 -26.11 0.11
C HIS A 93 -15.63 -24.97 -0.87
N GLY A 94 -15.77 -25.29 -2.16
CA GLY A 94 -16.08 -24.33 -3.22
C GLY A 94 -14.91 -23.44 -3.69
N GLY A 95 -13.67 -23.73 -3.30
CA GLY A 95 -12.54 -22.85 -3.60
C GLY A 95 -11.16 -23.44 -3.31
N TYR A 96 -10.17 -22.57 -3.27
CA TYR A 96 -8.79 -22.90 -2.97
C TYR A 96 -8.23 -21.97 -1.90
N VAL A 97 -7.31 -22.51 -1.10
CA VAL A 97 -6.61 -21.76 -0.06
C VAL A 97 -5.12 -21.96 -0.26
N LEU A 98 -4.37 -20.87 -0.22
CA LEU A 98 -2.93 -20.92 -0.06
C LEU A 98 -2.60 -20.76 1.43
N ASP A 99 -2.09 -21.81 2.05
CA ASP A 99 -1.59 -21.76 3.43
C ASP A 99 -0.18 -21.16 3.46
N ALA A 100 -0.15 -19.83 3.35
CA ALA A 100 1.01 -19.01 3.61
C ALA A 100 0.77 -18.22 4.89
N SER A 101 1.76 -18.19 5.78
CA SER A 101 1.70 -17.28 6.92
C SER A 101 1.81 -15.83 6.42
N PRO A 102 1.12 -14.85 7.04
CA PRO A 102 1.15 -13.46 6.55
C PRO A 102 2.56 -12.87 6.41
N ASP A 103 3.50 -13.25 7.27
CA ASP A 103 4.91 -12.86 7.24
C ASP A 103 5.69 -13.45 6.04
N GLN A 104 5.13 -14.47 5.37
CA GLN A 104 5.69 -15.08 4.17
C GLN A 104 5.26 -14.38 2.88
N VAL A 105 4.34 -13.42 2.92
CA VAL A 105 3.88 -12.66 1.75
C VAL A 105 4.19 -11.19 1.95
N ASP A 106 5.11 -10.63 1.15
CA ASP A 106 5.58 -9.24 1.33
C ASP A 106 4.44 -8.19 1.36
N ALA A 107 3.39 -8.37 0.58
CA ALA A 107 2.21 -7.52 0.59
C ALA A 107 1.44 -7.55 1.93
N LEU A 108 1.33 -8.72 2.56
CA LEU A 108 0.64 -8.86 3.85
C LEU A 108 1.53 -8.38 5.00
N THR A 109 2.85 -8.62 4.91
CA THR A 109 3.83 -8.03 5.83
C THR A 109 3.80 -6.51 5.76
N HIS A 110 3.73 -5.94 4.55
CA HIS A 110 3.59 -4.50 4.34
C HIS A 110 2.35 -3.95 5.05
N GLU A 111 1.17 -4.56 4.85
CA GLU A 111 -0.06 -4.12 5.51
C GLU A 111 0.01 -4.19 7.03
N SER A 112 0.61 -5.25 7.57
CA SER A 112 0.82 -5.39 9.01
C SER A 112 1.72 -4.29 9.56
N LEU A 113 2.83 -3.98 8.87
CA LEU A 113 3.74 -2.91 9.26
C LEU A 113 3.09 -1.51 9.14
N VAL A 114 2.30 -1.27 8.08
CA VAL A 114 1.54 -0.02 7.92
C VAL A 114 0.53 0.14 9.06
N SER A 115 -0.24 -0.91 9.37
CA SER A 115 -1.20 -0.91 10.48
C SER A 115 -0.52 -0.62 11.82
N ALA A 116 0.63 -1.26 12.09
CA ALA A 116 1.41 -1.01 13.29
C ALA A 116 1.98 0.43 13.34
N GLY A 117 2.52 0.92 12.21
CA GLY A 117 3.03 2.28 12.08
C GLY A 117 1.94 3.34 12.33
N LEU A 118 0.74 3.14 11.77
CA LEU A 118 -0.43 3.99 12.02
C LEU A 118 -0.83 3.99 13.50
N ALA A 119 -0.79 2.84 14.17
CA ALA A 119 -1.09 2.77 15.60
C ALA A 119 -0.07 3.57 16.43
N MET A 120 1.21 3.56 16.06
CA MET A 120 2.24 4.39 16.71
C MET A 120 2.09 5.87 16.38
N ALA A 121 1.66 6.20 15.16
CA ALA A 121 1.41 7.57 14.72
C ALA A 121 0.30 8.23 15.55
N ARG A 122 -0.77 7.48 15.86
CA ARG A 122 -1.85 7.94 16.77
C ARG A 122 -1.37 8.18 18.20
N LYS A 123 -0.35 7.44 18.64
CA LYS A 123 0.30 7.65 19.94
C LYS A 123 1.37 8.74 19.93
N ARG A 124 1.58 9.41 18.78
CA ARG A 124 2.64 10.41 18.54
C ARG A 124 4.05 9.87 18.79
N ASP A 125 4.25 8.56 18.64
CA ASP A 125 5.58 7.97 18.66
C ASP A 125 6.19 8.05 17.26
N HIS A 126 6.75 9.21 16.93
CA HIS A 126 7.31 9.48 15.61
C HIS A 126 8.47 8.54 15.26
N ARG A 127 9.26 8.12 16.26
CA ARG A 127 10.39 7.22 16.04
C ARG A 127 9.92 5.85 15.57
N LEU A 128 9.04 5.19 16.33
CA LEU A 128 8.53 3.88 15.94
C LEU A 128 7.65 3.96 14.69
N THR A 129 6.92 5.07 14.49
CA THR A 129 6.18 5.32 13.23
C THR A 129 7.12 5.31 12.02
N SER A 130 8.20 6.09 12.05
CA SER A 130 9.20 6.14 10.98
C SER A 130 9.87 4.77 10.76
N GLU A 131 10.28 4.10 11.84
CA GLU A 131 10.96 2.79 11.75
C GLU A 131 10.06 1.73 11.09
N LEU A 132 8.80 1.61 11.51
CA LEU A 132 7.86 0.63 10.97
C LEU A 132 7.45 0.93 9.51
N LEU A 133 7.19 2.20 9.19
CA LEU A 133 6.78 2.58 7.84
C LEU A 133 7.95 2.52 6.84
N ASN A 134 9.18 2.83 7.26
CA ASN A 134 10.35 2.60 6.41
C ASN A 134 10.58 1.11 6.15
N GLN A 135 10.38 0.24 7.14
CA GLN A 135 10.42 -1.21 6.91
C GLN A 135 9.35 -1.64 5.90
N ALA A 136 8.11 -1.16 6.03
CA ALA A 136 7.03 -1.46 5.10
C ALA A 136 7.39 -1.00 3.68
N LEU A 137 7.83 0.25 3.52
CA LEU A 137 8.18 0.85 2.24
C LEU A 137 9.40 0.17 1.61
N GLY A 138 10.33 -0.37 2.41
CA GLY A 138 11.50 -1.12 1.95
C GLY A 138 11.18 -2.49 1.34
N LEU A 139 9.97 -3.02 1.53
CA LEU A 139 9.52 -4.27 0.88
C LEU A 139 9.24 -4.09 -0.62
N TRP A 140 9.02 -2.85 -1.05
CA TRP A 140 8.68 -2.52 -2.43
C TRP A 140 9.91 -2.52 -3.34
N ARG A 141 9.90 -3.38 -4.35
CA ARG A 141 10.96 -3.56 -5.35
C ARG A 141 10.60 -3.01 -6.73
N GLY A 142 9.35 -2.58 -6.92
CA GLY A 142 8.83 -2.04 -8.17
C GLY A 142 7.32 -1.85 -8.12
N ASP A 143 6.69 -1.78 -9.28
CA ASP A 143 5.23 -1.80 -9.39
C ASP A 143 4.68 -3.16 -8.97
N VAL A 144 3.56 -3.16 -8.24
CA VAL A 144 2.90 -4.39 -7.75
C VAL A 144 2.58 -5.31 -8.91
N LEU A 145 2.95 -6.58 -8.79
CA LEU A 145 2.60 -7.61 -9.77
C LEU A 145 3.01 -7.24 -11.21
N PHE A 146 4.17 -6.58 -11.36
CA PHE A 146 4.64 -5.98 -12.63
C PHE A 146 4.54 -6.91 -13.84
N ASP A 147 4.74 -8.20 -13.64
CA ASP A 147 4.82 -9.22 -14.68
C ASP A 147 3.69 -10.27 -14.61
N VAL A 148 2.60 -9.91 -13.95
CA VAL A 148 1.39 -10.73 -13.82
C VAL A 148 0.23 -10.05 -14.55
N PRO A 149 -0.51 -10.77 -15.43
CA PRO A 149 -1.72 -10.21 -16.01
C PRO A 149 -2.73 -9.88 -14.91
N LEU A 150 -3.34 -8.69 -14.98
CA LEU A 150 -4.32 -8.23 -14.00
C LEU A 150 -5.73 -8.33 -14.57
N GLY A 151 -6.53 -9.22 -13.98
CA GLY A 151 -7.98 -9.28 -14.13
C GLY A 151 -8.69 -8.31 -13.17
N PRO A 152 -10.03 -8.37 -13.12
CA PRO A 152 -10.84 -7.43 -12.33
C PRO A 152 -10.47 -7.39 -10.85
N VAL A 153 -10.22 -8.55 -10.24
CA VAL A 153 -9.98 -8.70 -8.80
C VAL A 153 -8.58 -8.19 -8.44
N LEU A 154 -7.55 -8.61 -9.18
CA LEU A 154 -6.17 -8.16 -8.93
C LEU A 154 -6.00 -6.66 -9.21
N ARG A 155 -6.73 -6.07 -10.15
CA ARG A 155 -6.67 -4.61 -10.38
C ARG A 155 -7.08 -3.82 -9.14
N VAL A 156 -8.15 -4.25 -8.46
CA VAL A 156 -8.61 -3.61 -7.23
C VAL A 156 -7.56 -3.75 -6.12
N GLU A 157 -6.97 -4.93 -5.96
CA GLU A 157 -5.92 -5.15 -4.96
C GLU A 157 -4.65 -4.35 -5.25
N VAL A 158 -4.24 -4.24 -6.52
CA VAL A 158 -3.09 -3.41 -6.93
C VAL A 158 -3.34 -1.94 -6.59
N LEU A 159 -4.53 -1.40 -6.92
CA LEU A 159 -4.89 -0.02 -6.59
C LEU A 159 -4.88 0.20 -5.06
N ARG A 160 -5.46 -0.72 -4.29
CA ARG A 160 -5.48 -0.65 -2.83
C ARG A 160 -4.08 -0.65 -2.23
N LEU A 161 -3.18 -1.50 -2.74
CA LEU A 161 -1.79 -1.56 -2.29
C LEU A 161 -1.00 -0.30 -2.67
N GLN A 162 -1.22 0.24 -3.87
CA GLN A 162 -0.61 1.50 -4.30
C GLN A 162 -1.05 2.68 -3.42
N GLU A 163 -2.33 2.76 -3.09
CA GLU A 163 -2.88 3.78 -2.19
C GLU A 163 -2.31 3.63 -0.78
N SER A 164 -2.28 2.39 -0.25
CA SER A 164 -1.65 2.09 1.03
C SER A 164 -0.18 2.51 1.07
N ARG A 165 0.56 2.32 -0.04
CA ARG A 165 1.95 2.78 -0.16
C ARG A 165 2.01 4.30 -0.05
N LEU A 166 1.19 5.01 -0.83
CA LEU A 166 1.16 6.47 -0.87
C LEU A 166 0.90 7.07 0.51
N SER A 167 -0.13 6.57 1.19
CA SER A 167 -0.45 6.94 2.57
C SER A 167 0.72 6.66 3.53
N ALA A 168 1.37 5.50 3.41
CA ALA A 168 2.53 5.15 4.24
C ALA A 168 3.72 6.11 4.03
N PHE A 169 3.97 6.56 2.79
CA PHE A 169 4.98 7.58 2.50
C PHE A 169 4.68 8.89 3.23
N GLU A 170 3.45 9.40 3.12
CA GLU A 170 3.06 10.67 3.74
C GLU A 170 3.25 10.63 5.25
N ILE A 171 2.85 9.52 5.87
CA ILE A 171 2.90 9.36 7.32
C ILE A 171 4.34 9.22 7.79
N CYS A 172 5.16 8.45 7.06
CA CYS A 172 6.58 8.30 7.33
C CYS A 172 7.30 9.65 7.26
N VAL A 173 7.08 10.42 6.19
CA VAL A 173 7.71 11.73 5.99
C VAL A 173 7.30 12.72 7.08
N ALA A 174 6.04 12.74 7.48
CA ALA A 174 5.59 13.60 8.57
C ALA A 174 6.23 13.21 9.92
N ALA A 175 6.42 11.91 10.18
CA ALA A 175 7.17 11.45 11.34
C ALA A 175 8.65 11.85 11.27
N ASP A 176 9.30 11.71 10.11
CA ASP A 176 10.69 12.12 9.90
C ASP A 176 10.88 13.63 10.06
N LEU A 177 9.96 14.45 9.55
CA LEU A 177 9.93 15.89 9.75
C LEU A 177 9.80 16.27 11.22
N ALA A 178 8.97 15.56 11.99
CA ALA A 178 8.82 15.77 13.43
C ALA A 178 10.09 15.41 14.22
N LEU A 179 10.88 14.45 13.73
CA LEU A 179 12.18 14.08 14.28
C LEU A 179 13.34 14.98 13.81
N GLY A 180 13.05 16.01 13.00
CA GLY A 180 14.08 16.89 12.43
C GLY A 180 14.91 16.26 11.31
N ARG A 181 14.44 15.15 10.72
CA ARG A 181 15.09 14.41 9.63
C ARG A 181 14.64 14.87 8.24
N GLY A 182 14.23 16.13 8.11
CA GLY A 182 13.69 16.67 6.86
C GLY A 182 14.64 16.59 5.66
N ILE A 183 15.96 16.60 5.89
CA ILE A 183 16.97 16.47 4.84
C ILE A 183 16.95 15.08 4.20
N GLU A 184 16.73 14.02 5.00
CA GLU A 184 16.79 12.63 4.56
C GLU A 184 15.67 12.29 3.55
N VAL A 185 14.53 13.00 3.63
CA VAL A 185 13.35 12.76 2.78
C VAL A 185 13.29 13.65 1.53
N LEU A 186 14.21 14.60 1.35
CA LEU A 186 14.19 15.58 0.25
C LEU A 186 14.20 14.93 -1.14
N ALA A 187 15.10 13.98 -1.37
CA ALA A 187 15.24 13.33 -2.66
C ALA A 187 13.94 12.59 -3.04
N ARG A 188 13.39 11.85 -2.07
CA ARG A 188 12.15 11.08 -2.21
C ARG A 188 10.94 11.98 -2.47
N LEU A 189 10.81 13.09 -1.74
CA LEU A 189 9.74 14.07 -1.96
C LEU A 189 9.86 14.80 -3.30
N THR A 190 11.08 15.05 -3.77
CA THR A 190 11.31 15.65 -5.10
C THR A 190 10.80 14.71 -6.21
N GLU A 191 11.06 13.40 -6.09
CA GLU A 191 10.52 12.40 -7.01
C GLU A 191 8.98 12.34 -6.94
N LEU A 192 8.41 12.26 -5.72
CA LEU A 192 6.97 12.14 -5.53
C LEU A 192 6.19 13.36 -6.03
N THR A 193 6.69 14.58 -5.82
CA THR A 193 6.06 15.81 -6.33
C THR A 193 6.17 15.96 -7.85
N ALA A 194 7.15 15.32 -8.48
CA ALA A 194 7.21 15.23 -9.94
C ALA A 194 6.20 14.20 -10.47
N ARG A 195 6.05 13.06 -9.78
CA ARG A 195 5.10 11.99 -10.16
C ARG A 195 3.65 12.35 -9.88
N TYR A 196 3.39 13.07 -8.79
CA TYR A 196 2.06 13.47 -8.32
C TYR A 196 1.97 15.00 -8.22
N PRO A 197 1.90 15.72 -9.36
CA PRO A 197 2.08 17.17 -9.43
C PRO A 197 0.96 18.00 -8.76
N LEU A 198 -0.19 17.38 -8.46
CA LEU A 198 -1.33 18.00 -7.80
C LEU A 198 -1.50 17.52 -6.34
N HIS A 199 -0.55 16.71 -5.84
CA HIS A 199 -0.65 16.12 -4.51
C HIS A 199 -0.12 17.08 -3.44
N GLU A 200 -0.98 17.98 -3.00
CA GLU A 200 -0.66 19.09 -2.09
C GLU A 200 0.15 18.68 -0.85
N ARG A 201 -0.14 17.52 -0.25
CA ARG A 201 0.56 17.05 0.95
C ARG A 201 2.05 16.80 0.71
N PHE A 202 2.44 16.27 -0.45
CA PHE A 202 3.85 16.06 -0.77
C PHE A 202 4.57 17.38 -1.02
N HIS A 203 3.88 18.33 -1.65
CA HIS A 203 4.41 19.68 -1.83
C HIS A 203 4.60 20.41 -0.50
N LEU A 204 3.61 20.32 0.41
CA LEU A 204 3.74 20.85 1.77
C LEU A 204 4.94 20.22 2.49
N GLN A 205 5.05 18.89 2.48
CA GLN A 205 6.16 18.20 3.12
C GLN A 205 7.51 18.58 2.50
N LEU A 206 7.58 18.74 1.17
CA LEU A 206 8.79 19.20 0.49
C LEU A 206 9.17 20.63 0.89
N MET A 207 8.19 21.54 0.98
CA MET A 207 8.41 22.90 1.48
C MET A 207 8.99 22.87 2.90
N LEU A 208 8.42 22.07 3.80
CA LEU A 208 8.88 21.94 5.18
C LEU A 208 10.29 21.34 5.26
N SER A 209 10.58 20.30 4.49
CA SER A 209 11.91 19.69 4.40
C SER A 209 12.96 20.67 3.87
N GLN A 210 12.62 21.43 2.81
CA GLN A 210 13.51 22.45 2.24
C GLN A 210 13.79 23.57 3.25
N TYR A 211 12.79 24.00 4.00
CA TYR A 211 12.97 24.99 5.06
C TYR A 211 13.87 24.48 6.19
N GLN A 212 13.64 23.26 6.72
CA GLN A 212 14.52 22.65 7.73
C GLN A 212 15.97 22.52 7.25
N ALA A 213 16.17 22.33 5.93
CA ALA A 213 17.48 22.28 5.30
C ALA A 213 18.11 23.67 5.06
N GLY A 214 17.49 24.77 5.51
CA GLY A 214 17.95 26.14 5.28
C GLY A 214 17.74 26.65 3.84
N ARG A 215 16.93 25.96 3.04
CA ARG A 215 16.72 26.25 1.60
C ARG A 215 15.40 26.99 1.37
N MET A 216 15.21 28.12 2.05
CA MET A 216 13.97 28.90 2.02
C MET A 216 13.51 29.26 0.60
N TRP A 217 14.43 29.70 -0.28
CA TRP A 217 14.12 30.00 -1.67
C TRP A 217 13.46 28.81 -2.40
N GLN A 218 13.97 27.59 -2.18
CA GLN A 218 13.40 26.39 -2.80
C GLN A 218 12.01 26.07 -2.26
N ALA A 219 11.76 26.29 -0.97
CA ALA A 219 10.44 26.12 -0.36
C ALA A 219 9.39 27.07 -0.98
N LEU A 220 9.74 28.36 -1.13
CA LEU A 220 8.85 29.34 -1.76
C LEU A 220 8.60 29.04 -3.24
N GLU A 221 9.62 28.56 -3.96
CA GLU A 221 9.48 28.13 -5.36
C GLU A 221 8.59 26.89 -5.48
N THR A 222 8.67 25.94 -4.55
CA THR A 222 7.78 24.77 -4.49
C THR A 222 6.31 25.20 -4.34
N TYR A 223 6.01 26.14 -3.44
CA TYR A 223 4.67 26.72 -3.29
C TYR A 223 4.19 27.36 -4.59
N ARG A 224 5.02 28.24 -5.18
CA ARG A 224 4.67 28.98 -6.39
C ARG A 224 4.31 28.04 -7.55
N ARG A 225 5.06 26.94 -7.71
CA ARG A 225 4.81 25.92 -8.74
C ARG A 225 3.49 25.17 -8.49
N LEU A 226 3.24 24.74 -7.25
CA LEU A 226 1.98 24.08 -6.89
C LEU A 226 0.79 25.01 -7.13
N HIS A 227 0.84 26.23 -6.60
CA HIS A 227 -0.21 27.23 -6.76
C HIS A 227 -0.52 27.48 -8.24
N THR A 228 0.51 27.71 -9.05
CA THR A 228 0.33 27.92 -10.50
C THR A 228 -0.43 26.73 -11.12
N ARG A 229 -0.02 25.49 -10.82
CA ARG A 229 -0.68 24.29 -11.36
C ARG A 229 -2.13 24.14 -10.90
N LEU A 230 -2.41 24.28 -9.61
CA LEU A 230 -3.77 24.15 -9.07
C LEU A 230 -4.73 25.17 -9.71
N VAL A 231 -4.28 26.42 -9.84
CA VAL A 231 -5.08 27.47 -10.47
C VAL A 231 -5.27 27.21 -11.96
N THR A 232 -4.21 26.83 -12.69
CA THR A 232 -4.30 26.64 -14.14
C THR A 232 -5.04 25.37 -14.55
N GLU A 233 -4.87 24.28 -13.80
CA GLU A 233 -5.41 22.95 -14.18
C GLU A 233 -6.76 22.66 -13.53
N LEU A 234 -6.99 23.14 -12.30
CA LEU A 234 -8.21 22.84 -11.54
C LEU A 234 -9.07 24.09 -11.23
N GLY A 235 -8.53 25.29 -11.41
CA GLY A 235 -9.20 26.54 -10.97
C GLY A 235 -9.32 26.65 -9.45
N LEU A 236 -8.46 25.96 -8.70
CA LEU A 236 -8.48 25.88 -7.24
C LEU A 236 -7.28 26.62 -6.64
N GLU A 237 -7.51 27.21 -5.47
CA GLU A 237 -6.45 27.75 -4.61
C GLU A 237 -5.80 26.62 -3.79
N PRO A 238 -4.52 26.74 -3.39
CA PRO A 238 -3.91 25.80 -2.47
C PRO A 238 -4.67 25.72 -1.14
N SER A 239 -4.68 24.53 -0.56
CA SER A 239 -5.22 24.23 0.76
C SER A 239 -4.68 25.17 1.84
N GLU A 240 -5.48 25.34 2.90
CA GLU A 240 -5.12 26.23 4.02
C GLU A 240 -3.79 25.86 4.65
N ALA A 241 -3.50 24.57 4.83
CA ALA A 241 -2.23 24.10 5.37
C ALA A 241 -1.02 24.54 4.51
N VAL A 242 -1.15 24.49 3.18
CA VAL A 242 -0.10 24.94 2.25
C VAL A 242 0.08 26.46 2.33
N ARG A 243 -1.02 27.21 2.34
CA ARG A 243 -1.00 28.69 2.44
C ARG A 243 -0.44 29.16 3.79
N GLU A 244 -0.79 28.52 4.90
CA GLU A 244 -0.27 28.84 6.23
C GLU A 244 1.25 28.62 6.30
N ALA A 245 1.73 27.46 5.83
CA ALA A 245 3.16 27.17 5.80
C ALA A 245 3.93 28.22 4.99
N HIS A 246 3.42 28.61 3.82
CA HIS A 246 4.00 29.68 3.01
C HIS A 246 4.06 31.03 3.76
N GLN A 247 2.96 31.45 4.37
CA GLN A 247 2.90 32.72 5.13
C GLN A 247 3.87 32.75 6.30
N ARG A 248 4.01 31.64 7.04
CA ARG A 248 4.96 31.54 8.16
C ARG A 248 6.41 31.60 7.70
N MET A 249 6.73 30.92 6.59
CA MET A 249 8.07 31.01 5.98
C MET A 249 8.41 32.46 5.61
N LEU A 250 7.48 33.21 5.00
CA LEU A 250 7.71 34.63 4.66
C LEU A 250 7.98 35.52 5.88
N ARG A 251 7.43 35.18 7.04
CA ARG A 251 7.66 35.90 8.31
C ARG A 251 8.96 35.49 9.02
N GLY A 252 9.62 34.42 8.57
CA GLY A 252 10.76 33.82 9.25
C GLY A 252 10.38 32.96 10.46
N ASP A 253 9.10 32.62 10.60
CA ASP A 253 8.59 31.77 11.67
C ASP A 253 8.87 30.30 11.36
N ALA A 254 8.98 29.46 12.39
CA ALA A 254 9.00 28.00 12.20
C ALA A 254 7.74 27.60 11.41
N PRO A 255 7.84 26.86 10.30
CA PRO A 255 6.73 26.69 9.36
C PRO A 255 5.77 25.56 9.76
N VAL A 256 5.98 24.89 10.89
CA VAL A 256 5.22 23.71 11.30
C VAL A 256 3.91 24.12 12.00
N PRO A 257 2.73 23.87 11.41
CA PRO A 257 1.47 23.92 12.14
C PRO A 257 1.41 22.76 13.12
N ALA A 258 0.87 22.98 14.32
CA ALA A 258 0.67 21.93 15.32
C ALA A 258 -0.11 20.71 14.78
N ALA A 259 -0.93 20.92 13.73
CA ALA A 259 -1.73 19.90 13.06
C ALA A 259 -0.93 18.96 12.12
N VAL A 260 0.23 19.36 11.59
CA VAL A 260 1.00 18.52 10.64
C VAL A 260 1.70 17.35 11.33
N VAL A 261 1.93 17.47 12.63
CA VAL A 261 2.66 16.49 13.45
C VAL A 261 1.71 15.55 14.22
N GLY A 262 0.42 15.84 14.31
CA GLY A 262 -0.46 15.11 15.25
C GLY A 262 -1.92 14.93 14.90
N ASP A 263 -2.47 15.59 13.87
CA ASP A 263 -3.84 15.34 13.42
C ASP A 263 -3.80 14.59 12.09
N TRP A 264 -3.81 13.27 12.19
CA TRP A 264 -4.11 12.35 11.08
C TRP A 264 -5.60 12.35 10.71
N ASP A 265 -6.37 13.32 11.21
CA ASP A 265 -7.82 13.38 11.18
C ASP A 265 -8.34 14.49 10.24
N TRP A 266 -7.69 14.63 9.08
CA TRP A 266 -8.05 15.64 8.06
C TRP A 266 -9.26 15.24 7.20
N GLY A 267 -10.25 14.54 7.78
CA GLY A 267 -11.50 14.21 7.07
C GLY A 267 -12.27 12.96 7.52
N MET A 268 -11.91 12.31 8.63
CA MET A 268 -12.68 11.21 9.23
C MET A 268 -13.51 11.64 10.46
N ARG A 269 -13.76 12.94 10.63
CA ARG A 269 -15.02 13.35 11.28
C ARG A 269 -16.15 13.04 10.31
N ALA A 270 -16.55 11.78 10.30
CA ALA A 270 -17.90 11.42 9.94
C ALA A 270 -18.83 12.27 10.81
N GLU A 271 -19.42 13.30 10.20
CA GLU A 271 -20.63 13.94 10.63
C GLU A 271 -21.78 12.91 10.57
N PHE A 272 -21.69 11.86 11.39
CA PHE A 272 -22.85 11.12 11.84
C PHE A 272 -22.93 11.39 13.33
N GLY A 273 -23.69 12.44 13.65
CA GLY A 273 -24.09 12.74 15.00
C GLY A 273 -24.79 11.52 15.60
N HIS A 274 -24.11 10.85 16.52
CA HIS A 274 -24.80 10.13 17.57
C HIS A 274 -25.03 11.12 18.70
N GLU A 275 -26.17 11.82 18.62
CA GLU A 275 -26.81 12.35 19.83
C GLU A 275 -27.07 11.18 20.78
N PRO A 276 -26.61 11.23 22.05
CA PRO A 276 -27.09 10.31 23.05
C PRO A 276 -28.53 10.72 23.38
N LEU A 277 -29.47 9.82 23.07
CA LEU A 277 -30.84 9.90 23.58
C LEU A 277 -30.78 9.93 25.11
N HIS A 278 -30.96 11.13 25.67
CA HIS A 278 -31.33 11.31 27.06
C HIS A 278 -32.66 10.58 27.29
N SER A 279 -32.60 9.46 28.01
CA SER A 279 -33.77 8.83 28.61
C SER A 279 -34.14 9.61 29.87
N SER A 280 -34.84 10.73 29.67
CA SER A 280 -35.62 11.38 30.72
C SER A 280 -37.04 10.82 30.66
N GLY A 281 -37.34 9.83 31.50
CA GLY A 281 -38.72 9.41 31.76
C GLY A 281 -39.25 10.11 33.01
N PRO A 282 -40.37 10.86 32.95
CA PRO A 282 -41.12 11.25 34.13
C PRO A 282 -42.37 10.38 34.31
N ALA A 283 -42.69 10.16 35.60
CA ALA A 283 -43.92 9.60 36.19
C ALA A 283 -44.17 8.09 36.02
#